data_AF-A0A7Z9DUT1-F1
#
_entry.id   AF-A0A7Z9DUT1-F1
#
_cell.length_a   1.000
_cell.length_b   1.000
_cell.length_c   1.000
_cell.angle_alpha   90.00
_cell.angle_beta   90.00
_cell.angle_gamma   90.00
#
_symmetry.space_group_name_H-M   'P 1'
#
loop_
_entity.id
_entity.type
_entity.pdbx_description
1 polymer ?
#
loop_
_entity_poly.entity_id
_entity_poly.type
_entity_poly.pdbx_seq_one_letter_code
_entity_poly.pdbx_strand_id
1 'polypeptide(L)'
;MTNFWDQIFNLASTTANDVGQQLILDFGTVQASEKADGSLVTRFDQWADQEIRTRIATTFPEHGVISEEAEHIFPHTDWCWVIDPLNQTFHGLWNSILSYISCQSS
;
A
#
# COMPACT_ATOMS: atom_id res chain seq x y z
N MET A 1 -17.89 14.99 14.30
CA MET A 1 -17.71 14.69 12.86
C MET A 1 -16.21 14.69 12.62
N THR A 2 -15.61 13.53 12.36
CA THR A 2 -14.23 13.44 11.87
C THR A 2 -14.21 14.02 10.45
N ASN A 3 -13.34 14.99 10.19
CA ASN A 3 -13.28 15.59 8.86
C ASN A 3 -12.67 14.59 7.85
N PHE A 4 -12.79 14.88 6.56
CA PHE A 4 -12.27 14.01 5.50
C PHE A 4 -10.78 13.65 5.69
N TRP A 5 -9.94 14.63 6.04
CA TRP A 5 -8.52 14.43 6.27
C TRP A 5 -8.23 13.56 7.49
N ASP A 6 -9.04 13.65 8.54
CA ASP A 6 -8.92 12.75 9.69
C ASP A 6 -9.19 11.30 9.27
N GLN A 7 -10.14 11.06 8.36
CA GLN A 7 -10.43 9.71 7.86
C GLN A 7 -9.28 9.16 7.02
N ILE A 8 -8.72 9.98 6.11
CA ILE A 8 -7.54 9.63 5.33
C ILE A 8 -6.36 9.30 6.25
N PHE A 9 -6.05 10.19 7.20
CA PHE A 9 -4.95 10.00 8.14
C PHE A 9 -5.13 8.77 9.02
N ASN A 10 -6.32 8.58 9.57
CA ASN A 10 -6.61 7.43 10.42
C ASN A 10 -6.50 6.12 9.63
N LEU A 11 -7.07 6.04 8.43
CA LEU A 11 -6.96 4.84 7.59
C LEU A 11 -5.50 4.53 7.25
N ALA A 12 -4.74 5.54 6.82
CA ALA A 12 -3.33 5.37 6.46
C ALA A 12 -2.50 4.90 7.68
N SER A 13 -2.67 5.57 8.82
CA SER A 13 -1.91 5.29 10.04
C SER A 13 -2.22 3.90 10.62
N THR A 14 -3.49 3.53 10.74
CA THR A 14 -3.88 2.21 11.28
C THR A 14 -3.49 1.09 10.33
N THR A 15 -3.68 1.27 9.02
CA THR A 15 -3.29 0.27 8.01
C THR A 15 -1.79 0.06 7.99
N ALA A 16 -0.98 1.12 7.98
CA ALA A 16 0.47 1.01 8.02
C ALA A 16 0.95 0.34 9.32
N ASN A 17 0.31 0.63 10.46
CA ASN A 17 0.65 0.00 11.73
C ASN A 17 0.36 -1.50 11.73
N ASP A 18 -0.84 -1.90 11.31
CA ASP A 18 -1.25 -3.31 11.31
C ASP A 18 -0.43 -4.15 10.33
N VAL A 19 -0.23 -3.64 9.11
CA VAL A 19 0.59 -4.31 8.09
C VAL A 19 2.03 -4.40 8.57
N GLY A 20 2.60 -3.32 9.10
CA GLY A 20 3.96 -3.32 9.64
C GLY A 20 4.15 -4.30 10.80
N GLN A 21 3.19 -4.41 11.71
CA GLN A 21 3.24 -5.40 12.80
C GLN A 21 3.25 -6.84 12.27
N GLN A 22 2.41 -7.15 11.29
CA GLN A 22 2.38 -8.48 10.69
C GLN A 22 3.71 -8.81 9.98
N LEU A 23 4.25 -7.86 9.23
CA LEU A 23 5.54 -8.02 8.54
C LEU A 23 6.70 -8.27 9.51
N ILE A 24 6.69 -7.65 10.69
CA ILE A 24 7.67 -7.91 11.76
C ILE A 24 7.56 -9.35 12.28
N LEU A 25 6.34 -9.87 12.47
CA LEU A 25 6.14 -11.25 12.93
C LEU A 25 6.60 -12.29 11.89
N ASP A 26 6.43 -11.95 10.62
CA ASP A 26 6.78 -12.79 9.49
C ASP A 26 8.28 -12.74 9.13
N PHE A 27 9.00 -11.76 9.67
CA PHE A 27 10.42 -11.53 9.45
C PHE A 27 11.25 -12.78 9.78
N GLY A 28 12.15 -13.16 8.86
CA GLY A 28 13.01 -14.36 9.00
C GLY A 28 12.37 -15.67 8.51
N THR A 29 11.10 -15.66 8.09
CA THR A 29 10.44 -16.81 7.44
C THR A 29 10.31 -16.64 5.91
N VAL A 30 10.93 -15.60 5.38
CA VAL A 30 10.82 -15.14 3.98
C VAL A 30 11.51 -16.08 3.01
N GLN A 31 10.76 -16.47 1.97
CA GLN A 31 11.30 -16.94 0.69
C GLN A 31 10.91 -15.94 -0.39
N ALA A 32 11.91 -15.38 -1.07
CA ALA A 32 11.71 -14.48 -2.20
C ALA A 32 11.44 -15.28 -3.48
N SER A 33 10.60 -14.72 -4.33
CA SER A 33 10.36 -15.11 -5.71
C SER A 33 10.83 -13.99 -6.64
N GLU A 34 11.14 -14.30 -7.88
CA GLU A 34 11.61 -13.31 -8.85
C GLU A 34 10.45 -12.94 -9.80
N LYS A 35 10.23 -11.63 -10.01
CA LYS A 35 9.29 -11.11 -11.01
C LYS A 35 9.91 -11.26 -12.41
N ALA A 36 9.08 -11.10 -13.44
CA ALA A 36 9.51 -11.24 -14.83
C ALA A 36 10.58 -10.21 -15.27
N ASP A 37 10.70 -9.09 -14.55
CA ASP A 37 11.68 -8.03 -14.78
C ASP A 37 12.98 -8.21 -13.97
N GLY A 38 13.10 -9.29 -13.19
CA GLY A 38 14.29 -9.59 -12.36
C GLY A 38 14.26 -8.97 -10.96
N SER A 39 13.20 -8.26 -10.59
CA SER A 39 13.01 -7.78 -9.21
C SER A 39 12.56 -8.90 -8.26
N LEU A 40 12.88 -8.79 -6.98
CA LEU A 40 12.46 -9.76 -5.97
C LEU A 40 11.14 -9.34 -5.31
N VAL A 41 10.27 -10.33 -5.09
CA VAL A 41 9.00 -10.18 -4.40
C VAL A 41 8.81 -11.34 -3.45
N THR A 42 8.30 -11.09 -2.26
CA THR A 42 7.94 -12.13 -1.30
C THR A 42 6.42 -12.30 -1.25
N ARG A 43 5.96 -13.42 -0.70
CA ARG A 43 4.53 -13.58 -0.40
C ARG A 43 3.98 -12.49 0.53
N PHE A 44 4.85 -11.82 1.29
CA PHE A 44 4.48 -10.78 2.22
C PHE A 44 4.30 -9.43 1.55
N ASP A 45 5.04 -9.14 0.48
CA ASP A 45 4.79 -7.97 -0.39
C ASP A 45 3.40 -8.06 -1.02
N GLN A 46 3.06 -9.23 -1.55
CA GLN A 46 1.75 -9.49 -2.14
C GLN A 46 0.61 -9.43 -1.13
N TRP A 47 0.84 -9.97 0.08
CA TRP A 47 -0.15 -9.91 1.16
C TRP A 47 -0.38 -8.48 1.63
N ALA A 48 0.70 -7.71 1.86
CA ALA A 48 0.63 -6.32 2.30
C ALA A 48 -0.10 -5.45 1.26
N ASP A 49 0.23 -5.60 -0.02
CA ASP A 49 -0.47 -4.95 -1.12
C ASP A 49 -1.98 -5.23 -1.09
N GLN A 50 -2.35 -6.51 -1.05
CA GLN A 50 -3.74 -6.92 -1.08
C GLN A 50 -4.52 -6.40 0.13
N GLU A 51 -3.92 -6.44 1.32
CA GLU A 51 -4.54 -5.95 2.56
C GLU A 51 -4.78 -4.44 2.50
N ILE A 52 -3.77 -3.67 2.07
CA ILE A 52 -3.87 -2.22 1.90
C ILE A 52 -4.97 -1.87 0.90
N ARG A 53 -4.97 -2.49 -0.30
CA ARG A 53 -5.99 -2.25 -1.34
C ARG A 53 -7.39 -2.59 -0.85
N THR A 54 -7.54 -3.68 -0.10
CA THR A 54 -8.84 -4.11 0.44
C THR A 54 -9.41 -3.09 1.43
N ARG A 55 -8.58 -2.57 2.35
CA ARG A 55 -9.01 -1.56 3.33
C ARG A 55 -9.36 -0.22 2.69
N ILE A 56 -8.59 0.20 1.68
CA ILE A 56 -8.88 1.41 0.91
C ILE A 56 -10.22 1.24 0.17
N ALA A 57 -10.40 0.16 -0.58
CA ALA A 57 -11.64 -0.09 -1.33
C ALA A 57 -12.87 -0.22 -0.42
N THR A 58 -12.70 -0.73 0.79
CA THR A 58 -13.78 -0.85 1.79
C THR A 58 -14.17 0.52 2.37
N THR A 59 -13.20 1.39 2.60
CA THR A 59 -13.43 2.70 3.25
C THR A 59 -13.80 3.79 2.23
N PHE A 60 -13.16 3.74 1.06
CA PHE A 60 -13.26 4.73 -0.02
C PHE A 60 -13.50 4.02 -1.37
N PRO A 61 -14.71 3.48 -1.60
CA PRO A 61 -14.99 2.67 -2.79
C PRO A 61 -14.90 3.43 -4.12
N GLU A 62 -14.95 4.77 -4.08
CA GLU A 62 -14.82 5.64 -5.26
C GLU A 62 -13.38 6.14 -5.48
N HIS A 63 -12.44 5.83 -4.59
CA HIS A 63 -11.05 6.25 -4.74
C HIS A 63 -10.29 5.23 -5.58
N GLY A 64 -9.40 5.75 -6.41
CA GLY A 64 -8.42 4.97 -7.14
C GLY A 64 -7.28 4.45 -6.27
N VAL A 65 -6.59 3.41 -6.74
CA VAL A 65 -5.35 2.91 -6.13
C VAL A 65 -4.32 2.60 -7.20
N ILE A 66 -3.08 3.02 -6.97
CA ILE A 66 -1.88 2.68 -7.74
C ILE A 66 -0.93 1.98 -6.79
N SER A 67 -0.44 0.81 -7.16
CA SER A 67 0.44 -0.03 -6.35
C SER A 67 1.65 -0.48 -7.14
N GLU A 68 2.82 -0.45 -6.50
CA GLU A 68 4.04 -1.08 -7.03
C GLU A 68 3.84 -2.56 -7.38
N GLU A 69 3.01 -3.27 -6.61
CA GLU A 69 2.84 -4.72 -6.75
C GLU A 69 1.69 -5.13 -7.66
N ALA A 70 0.84 -4.19 -8.06
CA ALA A 70 -0.37 -4.49 -8.83
C ALA A 70 -0.64 -3.44 -9.93
N GLU A 71 -1.47 -2.44 -9.63
CA GLU A 71 -2.01 -1.51 -10.61
C GLU A 71 -1.10 -0.30 -10.83
N HIS A 72 -0.65 -0.12 -12.07
CA HIS A 72 0.24 0.98 -12.49
C HIS A 72 -0.49 2.03 -13.36
N ILE A 73 -1.82 1.97 -13.43
CA ILE A 73 -2.63 2.84 -14.27
C ILE A 73 -3.33 3.86 -13.38
N PHE A 74 -3.20 5.14 -13.72
CA PHE A 74 -3.98 6.18 -13.06
C PHE A 74 -5.47 6.00 -13.34
N PRO A 75 -6.28 5.73 -12.30
CA PRO A 75 -7.72 5.63 -12.47
C PRO A 75 -8.34 7.01 -12.69
N HIS A 76 -9.46 7.05 -13.42
CA HIS A 76 -10.19 8.28 -13.69
C HIS A 76 -11.14 8.60 -12.51
N THR A 77 -10.56 8.88 -11.36
CA THR A 77 -11.26 9.18 -10.10
C THR A 77 -10.70 10.45 -9.48
N ASP A 78 -11.52 11.20 -8.74
CA ASP A 78 -11.10 12.47 -8.10
C ASP A 78 -9.92 12.30 -7.12
N TRP A 79 -9.79 11.10 -6.54
CA TRP A 79 -8.78 10.78 -5.54
C TRP A 79 -8.10 9.46 -5.86
N CYS A 80 -6.78 9.40 -5.63
CA CYS A 80 -6.03 8.15 -5.78
C CYS A 80 -5.00 7.98 -4.66
N TRP A 81 -4.87 6.73 -4.22
CA TRP A 81 -3.85 6.29 -3.29
C TRP A 81 -2.67 5.72 -4.07
N VAL A 82 -1.46 6.16 -3.76
CA VAL A 82 -0.22 5.56 -4.24
C VAL A 82 0.38 4.76 -3.11
N ILE A 83 0.51 3.46 -3.30
CA ILE A 83 0.93 2.53 -2.26
C ILE A 83 2.24 1.85 -2.64
N ASP A 84 3.16 1.84 -1.68
CA ASP A 84 4.37 1.02 -1.65
C ASP A 84 4.25 0.16 -0.38
N PRO A 85 3.83 -1.11 -0.52
CA PRO A 85 3.57 -1.99 0.62
C PRO A 85 4.83 -2.28 1.43
N LEU A 86 5.98 -2.34 0.75
CA LEU A 86 7.25 -2.78 1.28
C LEU A 86 8.40 -2.13 0.50
N ASN A 87 8.87 -0.99 1.02
CA ASN A 87 9.95 -0.28 0.36
C ASN A 87 11.29 -1.03 0.56
N GLN A 88 11.73 -1.73 -0.48
CA GLN A 88 12.99 -2.49 -0.47
C GLN A 88 14.25 -1.60 -0.58
N THR A 89 14.14 -0.27 -0.72
CA THR A 89 15.30 0.60 -1.00
C THR A 89 16.27 0.83 0.16
N PHE A 90 15.93 0.48 1.41
CA PHE A 90 16.87 0.70 2.52
C PHE A 90 16.96 -0.49 3.49
N HIS A 91 18.17 -1.02 3.59
CA HIS A 91 18.60 -1.96 4.62
C HIS A 91 18.01 -1.60 6.00
N GLY A 92 17.00 -2.36 6.44
CA GLY A 92 16.59 -2.46 7.84
C GLY A 92 15.46 -1.54 8.32
N LEU A 93 14.73 -0.83 7.45
CA LEU A 93 13.54 -0.08 7.86
C LEU A 93 12.33 -0.46 6.99
N TRP A 94 11.50 -1.36 7.51
CA TRP A 94 10.21 -1.75 6.94
C TRP A 94 9.17 -0.65 7.16
N ASN A 95 9.18 0.39 6.33
CA ASN A 95 8.08 1.36 6.30
C ASN A 95 7.27 1.18 5.02
N SER A 96 6.01 0.78 5.15
CA SER A 96 5.04 0.92 4.06
C SER A 96 4.82 2.42 3.81
N ILE A 97 5.03 2.88 2.58
CA ILE A 97 4.75 4.26 2.21
C ILE A 97 3.36 4.29 1.59
N LEU A 98 2.41 4.90 2.31
CA LEU A 98 1.11 5.27 1.77
C LEU A 98 1.17 6.76 1.42
N SER A 99 1.24 7.07 0.13
CA SER A 99 1.17 8.45 -0.37
C SER A 99 -0.22 8.72 -0.93
N TYR A 100 -0.78 9.88 -0.60
CA TYR A 100 -2.11 10.29 -1.05
C TYR A 100 -1.97 11.39 -2.11
N ILE A 101 -2.55 11.20 -3.29
CA ILE A 101 -2.46 12.16 -4.40
C ILE A 101 -3.87 12.50 -4.90
N SER A 102 -4.17 13.80 -4.96
CA SER A 102 -5.38 14.30 -5.64
C SER A 102 -5.25 14.05 -7.14
N CYS A 103 -6.19 13.31 -7.72
CA CYS A 103 -6.26 13.04 -9.14
C CYS A 103 -7.34 13.91 -9.75
N GLN A 104 -7.07 15.22 -9.86
CA GLN A 104 -7.94 16.04 -10.69
C GLN A 104 -7.69 15.69 -12.15
N SER A 105 -8.63 14.95 -12.74
CA SER A 105 -8.80 14.90 -14.19
C SER A 105 -8.96 16.33 -14.69
N SER A 106 -8.07 16.74 -15.59
CA SER A 106 -8.11 18.04 -16.26
C SER A 106 -9.28 18.13 -17.25
#